data_AF-A0A4U0S7Q6-F1
#
_entry.id   AF-A0A4U0S7Q6-F1
#
_cell.length_a   1.000
_cell.length_b   1.000
_cell.length_c   1.000
_cell.angle_alpha   90.00
_cell.angle_beta   90.00
_cell.angle_gamma   90.00
#
_symmetry.space_group_name_H-M   'P 1'
#
loop_
_entity.id
_entity.type
_entity.pdbx_description
1 polymer ?
#
loop_
_entity_poly.entity_id
_entity_poly.type
_entity_poly.pdbx_seq_one_letter_code
_entity_poly.pdbx_strand_id
1 'polypeptide(L)'
;MTAAKKPISVTLDPDLLSEVQSLVERGGAASVSAIINETLRSRMEREKAAERARAYVVENILGGEDFTEAEWEEAAGMIAATKARAAARRGAAA
;
A
#
# COMPACT_ATOMS: atom_id res chain seq x y z
N MET A 1 -30.02 -0.09 4.82
CA MET A 1 -29.97 0.34 3.40
C MET A 1 -28.55 0.83 3.13
N THR A 2 -27.80 0.17 2.26
CA THR A 2 -26.47 0.67 1.83
C THR A 2 -26.68 1.96 1.05
N ALA A 3 -26.07 3.07 1.49
CA ALA A 3 -26.12 4.33 0.79
C ALA A 3 -25.75 4.13 -0.69
N ALA A 4 -26.55 4.70 -1.61
CA ALA A 4 -26.27 4.60 -3.04
C ALA A 4 -24.91 5.23 -3.33
N LYS A 5 -24.03 4.49 -4.04
CA LYS A 5 -22.71 5.00 -4.42
C LYS A 5 -22.89 6.19 -5.36
N LYS A 6 -22.15 7.27 -5.12
CA LYS A 6 -22.12 8.40 -6.05
C LYS A 6 -21.37 7.98 -7.32
N PRO A 7 -21.97 8.11 -8.52
CA PRO A 7 -21.27 7.79 -9.76
C PRO A 7 -20.14 8.81 -9.97
N ILE A 8 -18.98 8.30 -10.39
CA ILE A 8 -17.81 9.10 -10.75
C ILE A 8 -17.33 8.64 -12.13
N SER A 9 -16.85 9.58 -12.93
CA SER A 9 -16.14 9.28 -14.19
C SER A 9 -14.65 9.30 -13.92
N VAL A 10 -13.94 8.30 -14.42
CA VAL A 10 -12.48 8.18 -14.28
C VAL A 10 -11.89 7.86 -15.64
N THR A 11 -10.75 8.47 -15.94
CA THR A 11 -9.96 8.15 -17.13
C THR A 11 -8.90 7.13 -16.74
N LEU A 12 -8.77 6.08 -17.55
CA LEU A 12 -7.75 5.05 -17.39
C LEU A 12 -6.77 5.11 -18.55
N ASP A 13 -5.54 4.70 -18.28
CA ASP A 13 -4.59 4.40 -19.34
C ASP A 13 -5.15 3.29 -20.26
N PRO A 14 -4.99 3.39 -21.60
CA PRO A 14 -5.52 2.41 -22.53
C PRO A 14 -5.05 0.97 -22.27
N ASP A 15 -3.79 0.78 -21.89
CA ASP A 15 -3.22 -0.55 -21.66
C ASP A 15 -3.83 -1.15 -20.38
N LEU A 16 -3.97 -0.33 -19.34
CA LEU A 16 -4.62 -0.74 -18.10
C LEU A 16 -6.10 -1.09 -18.32
N LEU A 17 -6.81 -0.30 -19.13
CA LEU A 17 -8.21 -0.57 -19.47
C LEU A 17 -8.36 -1.93 -20.17
N SER A 18 -7.48 -2.23 -21.12
CA SER A 18 -7.48 -3.50 -21.84
C SER A 18 -7.28 -4.71 -20.90
N GLU A 19 -6.31 -4.63 -20.01
CA GLU A 19 -6.03 -5.68 -19.02
C GLU A 19 -7.21 -5.90 -18.06
N VAL A 20 -7.77 -4.81 -17.54
CA VAL A 20 -8.91 -4.86 -16.61
C VAL A 20 -10.16 -5.42 -17.30
N GLN A 21 -10.39 -5.08 -18.58
CA GLN A 21 -11.46 -5.66 -19.39
C GLN A 21 -11.25 -7.16 -19.59
N SER A 22 -10.05 -7.60 -19.96
CA SER A 22 -9.75 -9.03 -20.13
C SER A 22 -9.96 -9.83 -18.84
N LEU A 23 -9.65 -9.23 -17.69
CA LEU A 23 -9.90 -9.82 -16.37
C LEU A 23 -11.39 -10.05 -16.08
N VAL A 24 -12.24 -9.12 -16.48
CA VAL A 24 -13.71 -9.24 -16.36
C VAL A 24 -14.24 -10.31 -17.32
N GLU A 25 -13.79 -10.30 -18.57
CA GLU A 25 -14.21 -11.28 -19.59
C GLU A 25 -13.87 -12.73 -19.20
N ARG A 26 -12.71 -12.92 -18.55
CA ARG A 26 -12.29 -14.23 -18.02
C ARG A 26 -13.01 -14.64 -16.73
N GLY A 27 -13.92 -13.81 -16.23
CA GLY A 27 -14.67 -14.07 -14.99
C GLY A 27 -13.90 -13.82 -13.70
N GLY A 28 -12.74 -13.16 -13.77
CA GLY A 28 -11.93 -12.82 -12.58
C GLY A 28 -12.54 -11.71 -11.72
N ALA A 29 -13.46 -10.92 -12.27
CA ALA A 29 -14.23 -9.93 -11.54
C ALA A 29 -15.60 -9.67 -12.18
N ALA A 30 -16.56 -9.17 -11.38
CA ALA A 30 -17.91 -8.87 -11.87
C ALA A 30 -18.00 -7.64 -12.79
N SER A 31 -17.08 -6.68 -12.66
CA SER A 31 -17.01 -5.48 -13.51
C SER A 31 -15.71 -4.71 -13.29
N VAL A 32 -15.38 -3.80 -14.22
CA VAL A 32 -14.26 -2.85 -14.08
C VAL A 32 -14.42 -2.01 -12.81
N SER A 33 -15.64 -1.53 -12.52
CA SER A 33 -15.94 -0.77 -11.31
C SER A 33 -15.70 -1.57 -10.02
N ALA A 34 -15.89 -2.89 -10.03
CA ALA A 34 -15.58 -3.73 -8.87
C ALA A 34 -14.07 -3.73 -8.59
N ILE A 35 -13.26 -3.94 -9.65
CA ILE A 35 -11.80 -3.94 -9.57
C ILE A 35 -11.26 -2.59 -9.06
N ILE A 36 -11.76 -1.47 -9.62
CA ILE A 36 -11.33 -0.13 -9.22
C ILE A 36 -11.65 0.12 -7.75
N ASN A 37 -12.88 -0.19 -7.32
CA ASN A 37 -13.29 0.03 -5.93
C ASN A 37 -12.50 -0.84 -4.94
N GLU A 38 -12.22 -2.09 -5.30
CA GLU A 38 -11.40 -2.99 -4.49
C GLU A 38 -9.96 -2.49 -4.38
N THR A 39 -9.37 -2.06 -5.50
CA THR A 39 -8.00 -1.51 -5.56
C THR A 39 -7.88 -0.25 -4.71
N LEU A 40 -8.84 0.67 -4.83
CA LEU A 40 -8.87 1.90 -4.02
C LEU A 40 -9.05 1.60 -2.54
N ARG A 41 -9.93 0.65 -2.18
CA ARG A 41 -10.09 0.20 -0.81
C ARG A 41 -8.79 -0.36 -0.25
N SER A 42 -8.13 -1.27 -0.98
CA SER A 42 -6.86 -1.86 -0.57
C SER A 42 -5.78 -0.81 -0.34
N ARG A 43 -5.70 0.20 -1.22
CA ARG A 43 -4.79 1.33 -1.05
C ARG A 43 -5.07 2.13 0.24
N MET A 44 -6.33 2.50 0.47
CA MET A 44 -6.72 3.23 1.68
C MET A 44 -6.48 2.40 2.96
N GLU A 45 -6.72 1.09 2.92
CA GLU A 45 -6.48 0.21 4.06
C GLU A 45 -4.99 0.10 4.39
N ARG A 46 -4.12 0.03 3.37
CA ARG A 46 -2.67 0.07 3.55
C ARG A 46 -2.18 1.39 4.14
N GLU A 47 -2.72 2.51 3.67
CA GLU A 47 -2.40 3.84 4.21
C GLU A 47 -2.84 3.94 5.69
N LYS A 48 -4.07 3.54 6.01
CA LYS A 48 -4.55 3.49 7.41
C LYS A 48 -3.78 2.52 8.30
N ALA A 49 -3.30 1.40 7.75
CA ALA A 49 -2.48 0.45 8.49
C ALA A 49 -1.10 1.05 8.79
N ALA A 50 -0.49 1.74 7.81
CA ALA A 50 0.78 2.43 8.00
C ALA A 50 0.65 3.57 9.02
N GLU A 51 -0.43 4.35 8.97
CA GLU A 51 -0.71 5.41 9.94
C GLU A 51 -0.89 4.84 11.35
N ARG A 52 -1.68 3.78 11.52
CA ARG A 52 -1.83 3.09 12.82
C ARG A 52 -0.50 2.53 13.34
N ALA A 53 0.32 1.98 12.45
CA ALA A 53 1.64 1.48 12.84
C ALA A 53 2.56 2.61 13.31
N ARG A 54 2.56 3.78 12.64
CA ARG A 54 3.30 4.96 13.08
C ARG A 54 2.81 5.44 14.45
N ALA A 55 1.50 5.62 14.60
CA ALA A 55 0.90 6.04 15.87
C ALA A 55 1.27 5.09 17.01
N TYR A 56 1.21 3.78 16.77
CA TYR A 56 1.61 2.77 17.74
C TYR A 56 3.08 2.90 18.15
N VAL A 57 3.99 3.11 17.19
CA VAL A 57 5.43 3.32 17.48
C VAL A 57 5.64 4.57 18.32
N VAL A 58 5.02 5.70 17.95
CA VAL A 58 5.15 6.95 18.69
C VAL A 58 4.65 6.80 20.12
N GLU A 59 3.47 6.22 20.31
CA GLU A 59 2.85 6.07 21.63
C GLU A 59 3.59 5.05 22.52
N ASN A 60 3.98 3.89 21.97
CA ASN A 60 4.42 2.74 22.77
C ASN A 60 5.94 2.55 22.80
N ILE A 61 6.66 3.04 21.80
CA ILE A 61 8.11 2.88 21.69
C ILE A 61 8.82 4.18 22.03
N LEU A 62 8.31 5.31 21.54
CA LEU A 62 8.93 6.63 21.73
C LEU A 62 8.38 7.41 22.92
N GLY A 63 7.41 6.84 23.65
CA GLY A 63 6.87 7.45 24.86
C GLY A 63 6.07 8.74 24.61
N GLY A 64 5.55 8.94 23.39
CA GLY A 64 4.74 10.10 23.03
C GLY A 64 5.48 11.24 22.35
N GLU A 65 6.81 11.15 22.20
CA GLU A 65 7.58 12.07 21.36
C GLU A 65 7.73 11.47 19.96
N ASP A 66 7.33 12.22 18.92
CA ASP A 66 7.54 11.79 17.53
C ASP A 66 8.99 12.08 17.11
N PHE A 67 9.54 11.26 16.24
CA PHE A 67 10.83 11.54 15.64
C PHE A 67 10.72 12.76 14.72
N THR A 68 11.75 13.58 14.72
CA THR A 68 11.94 14.60 13.68
C THR A 68 12.13 13.92 12.32
N GLU A 69 11.86 14.65 11.24
CA GLU A 69 11.99 14.13 9.87
C GLU A 69 13.42 13.59 9.59
N ALA A 70 14.44 14.24 10.16
CA ALA A 70 15.83 13.80 10.05
C ALA A 70 16.10 12.45 10.73
N GLU A 71 15.50 12.22 11.90
CA GLU A 71 15.63 10.95 12.63
C GLU A 71 14.89 9.81 11.91
N TRP A 72 13.74 10.11 11.28
CA TRP A 72 13.05 9.17 10.41
C TRP A 72 13.89 8.77 9.19
N GLU A 73 14.59 9.73 8.57
CA GLU A 73 15.47 9.48 7.43
C GLU A 73 16.68 8.62 7.83
N GLU A 74 17.32 8.91 8.97
CA GLU A 74 18.43 8.12 9.50
C GLU A 74 17.99 6.69 9.84
N ALA A 75 16.84 6.53 10.51
CA ALA A 75 16.26 5.23 10.82
C ALA A 75 15.95 4.42 9.56
N ALA A 76 15.39 5.05 8.53
CA ALA A 76 15.13 4.41 7.24
C ALA A 76 16.42 3.93 6.57
N GLY A 77 17.48 4.75 6.61
CA GLY A 77 18.81 4.39 6.12
C GLY A 77 19.42 3.18 6.83
N MET A 78 19.34 3.14 8.17
CA MET A 78 19.82 2.01 8.96
C MET A 78 19.05 0.71 8.67
N ILE A 79 17.73 0.79 8.53
CA ILE A 79 16.88 -0.37 8.17
C ILE A 79 17.23 -0.87 6.77
N ALA A 80 17.40 0.04 5.79
CA ALA A 80 17.76 -0.31 4.42
C ALA A 80 19.13 -1.01 4.35
N ALA A 81 20.14 -0.47 5.05
CA ALA A 81 21.46 -1.08 5.15
C ALA A 81 21.42 -2.47 5.80
N THR A 82 20.61 -2.64 6.85
CA THR A 82 20.43 -3.93 7.53
C THR A 82 19.74 -4.95 6.62
N LYS A 83 18.69 -4.56 5.89
CA LYS A 83 18.02 -5.42 4.91
C LYS A 83 18.95 -5.82 3.77
N ALA A 84 19.77 -4.89 3.26
CA ALA A 84 20.75 -5.17 2.22
C ALA A 84 21.81 -6.19 2.68
N ARG A 85 22.34 -6.02 3.90
CA ARG A 85 23.28 -6.99 4.50
C ARG A 85 22.63 -8.37 4.72
N ALA A 86 21.39 -8.42 5.17
CA ALA A 86 20.66 -9.67 5.35
C ALA A 86 20.34 -10.37 4.01
N ALA A 87 20.01 -9.61 2.97
CA ALA A 87 19.80 -10.13 1.62
C ALA A 87 21.10 -10.69 1.03
N ALA A 88 22.23 -9.98 1.17
CA ALA A 88 23.54 -10.46 0.72
C ALA A 88 23.95 -11.78 1.40
N ARG A 89 23.69 -11.92 2.71
CA ARG A 89 23.93 -13.19 3.43
C ARG A 89 23.05 -14.34 2.95
N ARG A 90 21.79 -14.08 2.57
CA ARG A 90 20.89 -15.09 2.01
C ARG A 90 21.28 -15.48 0.58
N GLY A 91 21.76 -14.54 -0.22
CA GLY A 91 22.27 -14.80 -1.57
C GLY A 91 23.59 -15.57 -1.58
N ALA A 92 24.43 -15.42 -0.56
CA ALA A 92 25.68 -16.16 -0.42
C ALA A 92 25.51 -17.61 0.09
N ALA A 93 24.30 -17.98 0.53
CA ALA A 93 23.95 -19.33 0.98
C ALA A 93 23.17 -20.14 -0.07
N ALA A 94 23.05 -19.62 -1.29
CA ALA A 94 22.41 -20.25 -2.45
C ALA A 94 23.45 -20.71 -3.48
#